data_AF-A0A1B8QEK1-F1
#
_entry.id   AF-A0A1B8QEK1-F1
#
_cell.length_a   1.000
_cell.length_b   1.000
_cell.length_c   1.000
_cell.angle_alpha   90.00
_cell.angle_beta   90.00
_cell.angle_gamma   90.00
#
_symmetry.space_group_name_H-M   'P 1'
#
loop_
_entity.id
_entity.type
_entity.pdbx_description
1 polymer ?
#
loop_
_entity_poly.entity_id
_entity_poly.type
_entity_poly.pdbx_seq_one_letter_code
_entity_poly.pdbx_strand_id
1 'polypeptide(L)'
;MIDCNMYGQGRGWQNKPVTLQGCALLVAGLLVGCQPTKSPVGPSSENSSQASQTYTKAASEQATTRSASVTDPTTAASAPATPSATLLIAASTNLNSALPVMVEDFNRLHPDIALKITYGASDKLAARIRQHNNFDIFLTASQVYTQDLYAAGQQHSGLRYGQPFIYARGQLVLYSTKYTLTDTPTQLLDDLLIQHAPLQIALSDPERSPYGSAAQAWLVNQNFASSTQIQLQPYANLIQTFAATDQGLADFGFVSLAQVLSKARDNTVRKATETRSYALLSKADYPPILHEGMVLKQSAASQQFVSYVLSSKGQLLLTEAGYLPVCGDNSLKLPACS
;
A
#
# COMPACT_ATOMS: atom_id res chain seq x y z
N MET A 1 -22.60 -1.90 26.11
CA MET A 1 -21.68 -0.78 25.84
C MET A 1 -20.42 -1.06 26.64
N ILE A 2 -19.30 -1.30 25.96
CA ILE A 2 -17.99 -1.46 26.60
C ILE A 2 -17.19 -0.21 26.26
N ASP A 3 -16.74 0.49 27.30
CA ASP A 3 -16.13 1.80 27.20
C ASP A 3 -14.66 1.67 26.76
N CYS A 4 -14.34 2.09 25.53
CA CYS A 4 -13.01 1.95 24.93
C CYS A 4 -12.12 3.15 25.24
N ASN A 5 -11.89 3.44 26.53
CA ASN A 5 -11.08 4.58 26.95
C ASN A 5 -10.06 4.24 28.06
N MET A 6 -9.30 3.15 27.88
CA MET A 6 -8.10 2.83 28.67
C MET A 6 -6.90 2.44 27.79
N TYR A 7 -6.46 3.36 26.93
CA TYR A 7 -5.10 3.35 26.38
C TYR A 7 -4.42 4.70 26.64
N GLY A 8 -3.85 4.82 27.85
CA GLY A 8 -3.04 5.95 28.27
C GLY A 8 -2.11 5.52 29.40
N GLN A 9 -0.80 5.73 29.19
CA GLN A 9 0.31 5.45 30.12
C GLN A 9 0.74 3.98 30.27
N GLY A 10 2.02 3.70 30.01
CA GLY A 10 2.76 2.70 30.81
C GLY A 10 3.25 1.41 30.14
N ARG A 11 4.06 1.51 29.07
CA ARG A 11 5.42 0.91 28.99
C ARG A 11 6.04 1.12 27.60
N GLY A 12 6.86 2.16 27.46
CA GLY A 12 7.68 2.34 26.27
C GLY A 12 8.75 1.25 26.14
N TRP A 13 9.03 0.83 24.92
CA TRP A 13 10.10 -0.12 24.60
C TRP A 13 11.47 0.54 24.84
N GLN A 14 12.04 0.36 26.03
CA GLN A 14 13.41 0.80 26.33
C GLN A 14 14.42 -0.30 25.98
N ASN A 15 15.28 0.01 25.01
CA ASN A 15 16.51 -0.74 24.77
C ASN A 15 17.37 -0.75 26.04
N LYS A 16 17.75 -1.94 26.54
CA LYS A 16 18.79 -2.05 27.56
C LYS A 16 20.16 -1.82 26.92
N PRO A 17 20.96 -0.83 27.35
CA PRO A 17 22.36 -0.76 26.94
C PRO A 17 23.16 -1.86 27.64
N VAL A 18 23.94 -2.61 26.87
CA VAL A 18 24.92 -3.56 27.42
C VAL A 18 26.10 -2.76 27.97
N THR A 19 26.25 -2.74 29.29
CA THR A 19 27.44 -2.17 29.95
C THR A 19 28.63 -3.10 29.77
N LEU A 20 29.50 -2.81 28.80
CA LEU A 20 30.84 -3.39 28.76
C LEU A 20 31.72 -2.74 29.84
N GLN A 21 32.37 -3.59 30.63
CA GLN A 21 33.25 -3.20 31.72
C GLN A 21 34.68 -3.58 31.33
N GLY A 22 35.59 -2.60 31.16
CA GLY A 22 37.01 -2.91 30.89
C GLY A 22 37.86 -1.77 30.33
N CYS A 23 38.89 -1.40 31.12
CA CYS A 23 40.17 -0.79 30.70
C CYS A 23 40.16 0.57 29.96
N ALA A 24 40.42 1.61 30.75
CA ALA A 24 40.93 2.88 30.26
C ALA A 24 42.47 2.94 30.27
N LEU A 25 43.02 3.76 29.38
CA LEU A 25 44.34 4.44 29.45
C LEU A 25 45.64 3.61 29.37
N LEU A 26 46.33 3.77 28.23
CA LEU A 26 47.76 4.08 28.20
C LEU A 26 48.03 5.09 27.07
N VAL A 27 48.88 6.09 27.32
CA VAL A 27 49.13 7.24 26.43
C VAL A 27 50.63 7.39 26.15
N ALA A 28 51.01 7.36 24.87
CA ALA A 28 52.21 7.92 24.22
C ALA A 28 52.26 7.40 22.76
N GLY A 29 52.75 8.10 21.73
CA GLY A 29 53.29 9.45 21.58
C GLY A 29 53.95 9.62 20.19
N LEU A 30 54.38 10.85 19.83
CA LEU A 30 55.32 11.22 18.74
C LEU A 30 54.86 11.21 17.25
N LEU A 31 54.42 12.40 16.79
CA LEU A 31 54.99 13.28 15.72
C LEU A 31 55.63 12.75 14.39
N VAL A 32 55.60 13.66 13.39
CA VAL A 32 56.23 13.65 12.03
C VAL A 32 55.45 12.83 10.97
N GLY A 33 55.23 13.25 9.71
CA GLY A 33 55.51 14.49 8.96
C GLY A 33 55.40 14.27 7.42
N CYS A 34 55.35 15.35 6.62
CA CYS A 34 55.49 15.41 5.13
C CYS A 34 54.35 14.91 4.19
N GLN A 35 53.49 15.85 3.76
CA GLN A 35 53.25 16.38 2.38
C GLN A 35 53.13 15.50 1.08
N PRO A 36 52.56 16.02 -0.05
CA PRO A 36 51.74 15.25 -1.00
C PRO A 36 52.28 15.08 -2.44
N THR A 37 51.64 14.17 -3.22
CA THR A 37 51.68 14.10 -4.70
C THR A 37 50.27 13.70 -5.23
N LYS A 38 49.56 14.56 -5.97
CA LYS A 38 49.51 14.71 -7.46
C LYS A 38 48.91 13.52 -8.24
N SER A 39 47.73 13.76 -8.84
CA SER A 39 47.09 12.96 -9.91
C SER A 39 47.83 13.07 -11.26
N PRO A 40 47.47 12.24 -12.26
CA PRO A 40 46.55 12.66 -13.36
C PRO A 40 45.42 11.62 -13.60
N VAL A 41 44.19 11.97 -14.01
CA VAL A 41 43.72 12.38 -15.38
C VAL A 41 44.11 11.33 -16.45
N GLY A 42 43.23 10.41 -16.87
CA GLY A 42 42.14 10.60 -17.85
C GLY A 42 42.44 9.75 -19.12
N PRO A 43 41.55 9.60 -20.14
CA PRO A 43 40.28 10.30 -20.37
C PRO A 43 39.06 9.41 -20.76
N SER A 44 37.95 10.09 -21.11
CA SER A 44 36.72 9.70 -21.83
C SER A 44 36.86 8.66 -22.98
N SER A 45 35.83 7.98 -23.50
CA SER A 45 34.41 8.37 -23.73
C SER A 45 33.48 7.11 -23.85
N GLU A 46 32.21 7.08 -24.30
CA GLU A 46 31.16 8.03 -24.79
C GLU A 46 29.76 7.38 -24.51
N ASN A 47 28.69 8.12 -24.21
CA ASN A 47 27.55 8.56 -25.05
C ASN A 47 26.73 7.50 -25.85
N SER A 48 25.46 7.82 -26.09
CA SER A 48 24.42 7.07 -26.84
C SER A 48 23.77 5.87 -26.11
N SER A 49 22.50 5.52 -26.34
CA SER A 49 21.33 6.28 -26.82
C SER A 49 20.04 5.48 -26.58
N GLN A 50 18.89 6.10 -26.83
CA GLN A 50 17.56 5.45 -26.88
C GLN A 50 17.53 4.20 -27.78
N ALA A 51 16.69 3.22 -27.43
CA ALA A 51 16.17 2.23 -28.36
C ALA A 51 14.78 1.72 -27.93
N SER A 52 13.73 2.39 -28.41
CA SER A 52 12.38 1.83 -28.41
C SER A 52 12.34 0.63 -29.37
N GLN A 53 11.80 -0.51 -28.92
CA GLN A 53 11.69 -1.70 -29.78
C GLN A 53 10.42 -1.61 -30.64
N THR A 54 10.56 -1.05 -31.84
CA THR A 54 9.55 -1.15 -32.90
C THR A 54 9.78 -2.43 -33.71
N TYR A 55 8.82 -3.35 -33.72
CA TYR A 55 8.84 -4.48 -34.63
C TYR A 55 8.40 -4.05 -36.03
N THR A 56 9.32 -4.12 -37.00
CA THR A 56 9.02 -3.96 -38.42
C THR A 56 9.37 -5.28 -39.13
N LYS A 57 8.38 -5.94 -39.75
CA LYS A 57 8.62 -7.09 -40.64
C LYS A 57 8.35 -6.65 -42.07
N ALA A 58 9.29 -6.93 -42.97
CA ALA A 58 9.27 -6.50 -44.36
C ALA A 58 8.25 -7.28 -45.23
N ALA A 59 7.96 -6.72 -46.40
CA ALA A 59 6.89 -7.14 -47.29
C ALA A 59 7.32 -8.04 -48.46
N SER A 60 6.38 -8.88 -48.90
CA SER A 60 6.15 -9.39 -50.25
C SER A 60 4.76 -10.08 -50.20
N GLU A 61 3.92 -10.13 -51.22
CA GLU A 61 4.12 -10.07 -52.67
C GLU A 61 3.07 -9.18 -53.38
N GLN A 62 3.27 -8.92 -54.68
CA GLN A 62 2.30 -8.22 -55.53
C GLN A 62 1.32 -9.22 -56.18
N ALA A 63 0.03 -8.90 -56.18
CA ALA A 63 -0.97 -9.55 -57.04
C ALA A 63 -1.94 -8.50 -57.61
N THR A 64 -1.99 -8.41 -58.94
CA THR A 64 -2.69 -7.34 -59.66
C THR A 64 -4.08 -7.81 -60.11
N THR A 65 -5.16 -7.28 -59.52
CA THR A 65 -6.52 -7.47 -60.05
C THR A 65 -7.37 -6.19 -60.01
N ARG A 66 -8.21 -6.05 -61.04
CA ARG A 66 -9.01 -4.87 -61.41
C ARG A 66 -9.94 -4.33 -60.32
N SER A 67 -10.17 -3.03 -60.41
CA SER A 67 -11.16 -2.25 -59.67
C SER A 67 -12.59 -2.80 -59.76
N ALA A 68 -13.28 -2.79 -58.62
CA ALA A 68 -14.72 -2.57 -58.54
C ALA A 68 -14.98 -1.58 -57.39
N SER A 69 -15.57 -0.44 -57.70
CA SER A 69 -15.84 0.62 -56.73
C SER A 69 -17.08 0.29 -55.90
N VAL A 70 -16.87 -0.28 -54.71
CA VAL A 70 -17.90 -0.35 -53.67
C VAL A 70 -17.73 0.86 -52.77
N THR A 71 -18.74 1.74 -52.74
CA THR A 71 -18.83 2.83 -51.78
C THR A 71 -19.31 2.28 -50.43
N ASP A 72 -18.40 1.76 -49.63
CA ASP A 72 -18.70 1.48 -48.23
C ASP A 72 -19.03 2.79 -47.49
N PRO A 73 -20.02 2.81 -46.60
CA PRO A 73 -20.27 3.96 -45.75
C PRO A 73 -19.12 4.07 -44.76
N THR A 74 -18.26 5.08 -44.94
CA THR A 74 -17.19 5.42 -44.01
C THR A 74 -17.79 5.72 -42.63
N THR A 75 -17.85 4.70 -41.77
CA THR A 75 -18.14 4.88 -40.35
C THR A 75 -17.02 5.73 -39.77
N ALA A 76 -17.31 7.02 -39.55
CA ALA A 76 -16.33 7.96 -39.02
C ALA A 76 -15.87 7.45 -37.64
N ALA A 77 -14.65 6.92 -37.59
CA ALA A 77 -14.02 6.52 -36.34
C ALA A 77 -13.83 7.79 -35.50
N SER A 78 -14.65 7.93 -34.46
CA SER A 78 -14.52 9.02 -33.49
C SER A 78 -13.08 9.09 -33.00
N ALA A 79 -12.42 10.23 -33.28
CA ALA A 79 -11.07 10.45 -32.79
C ALA A 79 -11.03 10.27 -31.27
N PRO A 80 -9.96 9.67 -30.69
CA PRO A 80 -9.85 9.51 -29.26
C PRO A 80 -9.99 10.88 -28.58
N ALA A 81 -10.99 11.01 -27.70
CA ALA A 81 -11.29 12.27 -27.05
C ALA A 81 -10.08 12.73 -26.23
N THR A 82 -9.52 13.89 -26.56
CA THR A 82 -8.49 14.52 -25.73
C THR A 82 -9.09 14.85 -24.37
N PRO A 83 -8.47 14.43 -23.24
CA PRO A 83 -9.01 14.72 -21.92
C PRO A 83 -9.13 16.22 -21.69
N SER A 84 -10.33 16.66 -21.30
CA SER A 84 -10.65 18.06 -20.99
C SER A 84 -10.28 18.44 -19.54
N ALA A 85 -10.19 17.43 -18.66
CA ALA A 85 -9.74 17.58 -17.28
C ALA A 85 -8.55 16.65 -16.98
N THR A 86 -7.76 17.02 -15.97
CA THR A 86 -6.74 16.14 -15.37
C THR A 86 -6.84 16.21 -13.86
N LEU A 87 -6.87 15.05 -13.19
CA LEU A 87 -6.78 14.94 -11.73
C LEU A 87 -5.41 14.44 -11.31
N LEU A 88 -4.78 15.17 -10.39
CA LEU A 88 -3.54 14.79 -9.72
C LEU A 88 -3.87 14.07 -8.41
N ILE A 89 -3.71 12.75 -8.37
CA ILE A 89 -4.09 11.93 -7.22
C ILE A 89 -2.84 11.49 -6.46
N ALA A 90 -2.73 11.88 -5.20
CA ALA A 90 -1.77 11.31 -4.26
C ALA A 90 -2.35 10.01 -3.69
N ALA A 91 -1.73 8.86 -3.95
CA ALA A 91 -2.23 7.56 -3.52
C ALA A 91 -1.20 6.79 -2.68
N SER A 92 -1.62 6.28 -1.53
CA SER A 92 -0.76 5.43 -0.71
C SER A 92 -0.47 4.09 -1.41
N THR A 93 0.75 3.60 -1.25
CA THR A 93 1.31 2.42 -1.97
C THR A 93 0.60 1.09 -1.70
N ASN A 94 -0.27 1.00 -0.69
CA ASN A 94 -1.20 -0.12 -0.54
C ASN A 94 -2.14 -0.27 -1.75
N LEU A 95 -2.45 0.84 -2.44
CA LEU A 95 -3.31 0.86 -3.61
C LEU A 95 -2.61 0.43 -4.91
N ASN A 96 -1.33 0.08 -4.89
CA ASN A 96 -0.57 -0.28 -6.09
C ASN A 96 -1.17 -1.45 -6.89
N SER A 97 -1.92 -2.36 -6.24
CA SER A 97 -2.62 -3.49 -6.89
C SER A 97 -4.04 -3.15 -7.35
N ALA A 98 -4.74 -2.24 -6.65
CA ALA A 98 -6.15 -1.91 -6.90
C ALA A 98 -6.32 -0.74 -7.88
N LEU A 99 -5.63 0.37 -7.61
CA LEU A 99 -5.87 1.64 -8.28
C LEU A 99 -5.54 1.64 -9.78
N PRO A 100 -4.54 0.92 -10.31
CA PRO A 100 -4.35 0.82 -11.76
C PRO A 100 -5.56 0.24 -12.50
N VAL A 101 -6.18 -0.83 -11.97
CA VAL A 101 -7.38 -1.44 -12.54
C VAL A 101 -8.58 -0.49 -12.43
N MET A 102 -8.71 0.21 -11.30
CA MET A 102 -9.74 1.23 -11.12
C MET A 102 -9.57 2.43 -12.05
N VAL A 103 -8.33 2.84 -12.37
CA VAL A 103 -8.02 3.93 -13.31
C VAL A 103 -8.36 3.52 -14.75
N GLU A 104 -8.02 2.29 -15.16
CA GLU A 104 -8.40 1.77 -16.48
C GLU A 104 -9.92 1.74 -16.67
N ASP A 105 -10.64 1.20 -15.68
CA ASP A 105 -12.10 1.11 -15.71
C ASP A 105 -12.78 2.50 -15.62
N PHE A 106 -12.23 3.43 -14.84
CA PHE A 106 -12.70 4.83 -14.79
C PHE A 106 -12.48 5.56 -16.11
N ASN A 107 -11.28 5.50 -16.70
CA ASN A 107 -10.97 6.19 -17.96
C ASN A 107 -11.86 5.68 -19.12
N ARG A 108 -12.30 4.41 -19.07
CA ARG A 108 -13.26 3.83 -20.02
C ARG A 108 -14.69 4.38 -19.84
N LEU A 109 -15.06 4.81 -18.64
CA LEU A 109 -16.35 5.44 -18.32
C LEU A 109 -16.32 6.97 -18.48
N HIS A 110 -15.14 7.58 -18.31
CA HIS A 110 -14.89 9.03 -18.33
C HIS A 110 -13.67 9.37 -19.21
N PRO A 111 -13.74 9.17 -20.53
CA PRO A 111 -12.61 9.40 -21.44
C PRO A 111 -12.17 10.88 -21.50
N ASP A 112 -13.00 11.80 -21.02
CA ASP A 112 -12.74 13.23 -20.89
C ASP A 112 -11.90 13.61 -19.66
N ILE A 113 -11.60 12.68 -18.75
CA ILE A 113 -10.88 12.92 -17.49
C ILE A 113 -9.60 12.06 -17.43
N ALA A 114 -8.43 12.71 -17.44
CA ALA A 114 -7.16 12.02 -17.25
C ALA A 114 -6.81 11.90 -15.76
N LEU A 115 -6.50 10.68 -15.29
CA LEU A 115 -5.99 10.45 -13.94
C LEU A 115 -4.46 10.34 -13.94
N LYS A 116 -3.77 11.18 -13.15
CA LYS A 116 -2.32 11.11 -12.93
C LYS A 116 -2.04 10.78 -11.48
N ILE A 117 -1.58 9.56 -11.23
CA ILE A 117 -1.34 9.05 -9.88
C ILE A 117 0.11 9.26 -9.44
N THR A 118 0.32 9.82 -8.25
CA THR A 118 1.59 9.81 -7.54
C THR A 118 1.50 8.85 -6.37
N TYR A 119 2.20 7.72 -6.45
CA TYR A 119 2.26 6.75 -5.37
C TYR A 119 3.31 7.12 -4.32
N GLY A 120 3.03 6.82 -3.04
CA GLY A 120 3.97 7.08 -1.95
C GLY A 120 3.59 6.40 -0.63
N ALA A 121 4.37 6.66 0.42
CA ALA A 121 3.97 6.37 1.79
C ALA A 121 3.04 7.48 2.29
N SER A 122 2.02 7.14 3.08
CA SER A 122 0.94 8.08 3.48
C SER A 122 1.48 9.32 4.22
N ASP A 123 2.48 9.13 5.10
CA ASP A 123 3.21 10.18 5.81
C ASP A 123 3.92 11.17 4.86
N LYS A 124 4.65 10.64 3.87
CA LYS A 124 5.41 11.45 2.90
C LYS A 124 4.49 12.20 1.95
N LEU A 125 3.38 11.58 1.53
CA LEU A 125 2.37 12.24 0.72
C LEU A 125 1.67 13.35 1.51
N ALA A 126 1.25 13.09 2.76
CA ALA A 126 0.66 14.11 3.63
C ALA A 126 1.61 15.30 3.87
N ALA A 127 2.90 15.04 4.13
CA ALA A 127 3.90 16.10 4.24
C ALA A 127 4.01 16.95 2.97
N ARG A 128 4.01 16.32 1.78
CA ARG A 128 4.04 17.04 0.50
C ARG A 128 2.76 17.83 0.23
N ILE A 129 1.60 17.32 0.64
CA ILE A 129 0.32 18.04 0.55
C ILE A 129 0.35 19.30 1.40
N ARG A 130 0.78 19.21 2.67
CA ARG A 130 0.96 20.37 3.57
C ARG A 130 1.89 21.45 2.98
N GLN A 131 2.95 21.04 2.29
CA GLN A 131 3.95 21.97 1.73
C GLN A 131 3.51 22.65 0.42
N HIS A 132 2.81 21.93 -0.46
CA HIS A 132 2.70 22.35 -1.86
C HIS A 132 1.31 22.24 -2.50
N ASN A 133 0.30 21.68 -1.83
CA ASN A 133 -1.11 21.56 -2.28
C ASN A 133 -1.36 21.39 -3.81
N ASN A 134 -0.54 20.57 -4.48
CA ASN A 134 -0.56 20.35 -5.93
C ASN A 134 -1.24 19.03 -6.30
N PHE A 135 -2.19 18.58 -5.48
CA PHE A 135 -2.98 17.37 -5.69
C PHE A 135 -4.47 17.73 -5.57
N ASP A 136 -5.31 17.08 -6.37
CA ASP A 136 -6.76 17.27 -6.33
C ASP A 136 -7.43 16.30 -5.35
N ILE A 137 -6.86 15.10 -5.17
CA ILE A 137 -7.35 14.04 -4.28
C ILE A 137 -6.18 13.37 -3.56
N PHE A 138 -6.36 13.06 -2.29
CA PHE A 138 -5.49 12.21 -1.48
C PHE A 138 -6.22 10.92 -1.09
N LEU A 139 -5.59 9.75 -1.28
CA LEU A 139 -6.06 8.44 -0.84
C LEU A 139 -5.00 7.82 0.08
N THR A 140 -5.34 7.63 1.35
CA THR A 140 -4.44 7.18 2.42
C THR A 140 -4.83 5.79 2.96
N ALA A 141 -3.88 5.11 3.59
CA ALA A 141 -4.11 3.87 4.35
C ALA A 141 -4.38 4.11 5.84
N SER A 142 -4.37 5.37 6.30
CA SER A 142 -4.57 5.74 7.71
C SER A 142 -5.26 7.09 7.83
N GLN A 143 -6.26 7.14 8.71
CA GLN A 143 -7.10 8.32 8.98
C GLN A 143 -6.33 9.47 9.64
N VAL A 144 -5.23 9.18 10.35
CA VAL A 144 -4.45 10.18 11.10
C VAL A 144 -3.98 11.32 10.18
N TYR A 145 -3.59 10.99 8.94
CA TYR A 145 -3.10 11.97 7.97
C TYR A 145 -4.19 12.86 7.40
N THR A 146 -5.39 12.32 7.17
CA THR A 146 -6.56 13.06 6.69
C THR A 146 -7.18 13.90 7.79
N GLN A 147 -7.20 13.42 9.03
CA GLN A 147 -7.63 14.19 10.21
C GLN A 147 -6.71 15.40 10.46
N ASP A 148 -5.40 15.20 10.45
CA ASP A 148 -4.40 16.26 10.58
C ASP A 148 -4.49 17.30 9.44
N LEU A 149 -4.56 16.85 8.19
CA LEU A 149 -4.75 17.75 7.04
C LEU A 149 -6.04 18.57 7.15
N TYR A 150 -7.15 17.94 7.56
CA TYR A 150 -8.43 18.62 7.73
C TYR A 150 -8.35 19.68 8.84
N ALA A 151 -7.79 19.34 10.00
CA ALA A 151 -7.59 20.28 11.11
C ALA A 151 -6.72 21.48 10.69
N ALA A 152 -5.59 21.23 10.03
CA ALA A 152 -4.69 22.27 9.54
C ALA A 152 -5.35 23.18 8.48
N GLY A 153 -6.16 22.63 7.57
CA GLY A 153 -6.92 23.40 6.59
C GLY A 153 -7.94 24.34 7.23
N GLN A 154 -8.69 23.85 8.21
CA GLN A 154 -9.71 24.62 8.93
C GLN A 154 -9.15 25.83 9.70
N GLN A 155 -7.87 25.81 10.07
CA GLN A 155 -7.19 26.92 10.75
C GLN A 155 -6.70 28.02 9.79
N HIS A 156 -6.58 27.74 8.49
CA HIS A 156 -6.08 28.70 7.50
C HIS A 156 -7.23 29.20 6.62
N SER A 157 -7.54 30.50 6.71
CA SER A 157 -8.59 31.17 5.93
C SER A 157 -8.25 31.25 4.43
N GLY A 158 -8.32 30.11 3.75
CA GLY A 158 -8.01 29.91 2.33
C GLY A 158 -7.85 28.45 1.90
N LEU A 159 -7.54 27.52 2.82
CA LEU A 159 -7.33 26.09 2.49
C LEU A 159 -8.54 25.23 2.89
N ARG A 160 -9.56 25.18 2.04
CA ARG A 160 -10.74 24.33 2.23
C ARG A 160 -10.57 22.96 1.58
N TYR A 161 -9.89 22.06 2.26
CA TYR A 161 -9.97 20.63 1.95
C TYR A 161 -11.39 20.12 2.27
N GLY A 162 -11.87 19.16 1.47
CA GLY A 162 -13.10 18.44 1.75
C GLY A 162 -12.98 17.59 3.02
N GLN A 163 -14.11 17.20 3.58
CA GLN A 163 -14.13 16.25 4.70
C GLN A 163 -13.52 14.91 4.28
N PRO A 164 -12.79 14.22 5.19
CA PRO A 164 -12.37 12.84 4.96
C PRO A 164 -13.59 11.93 4.69
N PHE A 165 -13.42 10.97 3.79
CA PHE A 165 -14.41 9.93 3.52
C PHE A 165 -13.74 8.56 3.54
N ILE A 166 -14.38 7.54 4.11
CA ILE A 166 -13.88 6.17 4.08
C ILE A 166 -14.16 5.61 2.68
N TYR A 167 -13.14 5.08 1.98
CA TYR A 167 -13.30 4.47 0.64
C TYR A 167 -13.17 2.95 0.65
N ALA A 168 -12.51 2.37 1.67
CA ALA A 168 -12.33 0.95 1.84
C ALA A 168 -12.08 0.61 3.31
N ARG A 169 -12.16 -0.67 3.66
CA ARG A 169 -11.58 -1.20 4.91
C ARG A 169 -10.54 -2.25 4.58
N GLY A 170 -9.47 -2.31 5.37
CA GLY A 170 -8.41 -3.30 5.24
C GLY A 170 -8.85 -4.70 5.69
N GLN A 171 -8.20 -5.73 5.16
CA GLN A 171 -8.28 -7.10 5.67
C GLN A 171 -6.93 -7.49 6.24
N LEU A 172 -6.92 -7.83 7.52
CA LEU A 172 -5.74 -8.34 8.21
C LEU A 172 -5.61 -9.84 7.91
N VAL A 173 -4.41 -10.26 7.53
CA VAL A 173 -4.06 -11.67 7.34
C VAL A 173 -2.82 -12.01 8.15
N LEU A 174 -2.76 -13.25 8.63
CA LEU A 174 -1.50 -13.88 9.00
C LEU A 174 -0.86 -14.39 7.70
N TYR A 175 0.42 -14.11 7.48
CA TYR A 175 1.19 -14.56 6.31
C TYR A 175 2.40 -15.37 6.76
N SER A 176 2.77 -16.42 6.03
CA SER A 176 3.99 -17.19 6.29
C SER A 176 4.65 -17.67 4.99
N THR A 177 5.97 -17.84 5.06
CA THR A 177 6.83 -18.48 4.06
C THR A 177 7.43 -19.81 4.54
N LYS A 178 7.10 -20.22 5.78
CA LYS A 178 7.64 -21.41 6.46
C LYS A 178 6.55 -22.43 6.82
N TYR A 179 5.33 -21.95 7.07
CA TYR A 179 4.20 -22.76 7.50
C TYR A 179 3.06 -22.67 6.48
N THR A 180 2.35 -23.78 6.28
CA THR A 180 1.08 -23.80 5.54
C THR A 180 -0.03 -23.38 6.50
N LEU A 181 -0.62 -22.22 6.24
CA LEU A 181 -1.70 -21.64 7.01
C LEU A 181 -3.05 -22.25 6.60
N THR A 182 -3.91 -22.50 7.58
CA THR A 182 -5.29 -22.98 7.42
C THR A 182 -6.29 -21.87 7.76
N ASP A 183 -7.59 -22.11 7.56
CA ASP A 183 -8.67 -21.19 7.97
C ASP A 183 -8.80 -21.05 9.51
N THR A 184 -7.97 -21.75 10.29
CA THR A 184 -7.95 -21.71 11.77
C THR A 184 -6.57 -21.24 12.31
N PRO A 185 -6.16 -19.98 12.04
CA PRO A 185 -4.82 -19.50 12.38
C PRO A 185 -4.52 -19.50 13.89
N THR A 186 -5.52 -19.31 14.75
CA THR A 186 -5.37 -19.42 16.21
C THR A 186 -4.91 -20.81 16.62
N GLN A 187 -5.64 -21.86 16.20
CA GLN A 187 -5.30 -23.25 16.51
C GLN A 187 -3.88 -23.62 16.05
N LEU A 188 -3.49 -23.17 14.86
CA LEU A 188 -2.14 -23.43 14.34
C LEU A 188 -1.06 -22.76 15.19
N LEU A 189 -1.29 -21.53 15.68
CA LEU A 189 -0.35 -20.88 16.60
C LEU A 189 -0.30 -21.62 17.94
N ASP A 190 -1.44 -22.02 18.51
CA ASP A 190 -1.48 -22.83 19.75
C ASP A 190 -0.69 -24.15 19.59
N ASP A 191 -0.93 -24.90 18.51
CA ASP A 191 -0.26 -26.18 18.22
C ASP A 191 1.27 -26.02 18.09
N LEU A 192 1.73 -24.89 17.53
CA LEU A 192 3.16 -24.58 17.38
C LEU A 192 3.79 -24.12 18.72
N LEU A 193 3.05 -23.42 19.57
CA LEU A 193 3.52 -23.01 20.91
C LEU A 193 3.65 -24.22 21.85
N ILE A 194 2.75 -25.20 21.74
CA ILE A 194 2.83 -26.49 22.45
C ILE A 194 4.11 -27.26 22.06
N GLN A 195 4.58 -27.13 20.81
CA GLN A 195 5.83 -27.74 20.34
C GLN A 195 7.10 -27.02 20.87
N HIS A 196 6.94 -26.05 21.77
CA HIS A 196 7.99 -25.32 22.49
C HIS A 196 8.99 -24.53 21.64
N ALA A 197 8.69 -24.27 20.36
CA ALA A 197 9.46 -23.35 19.53
C ALA A 197 9.05 -21.89 19.79
N PRO A 198 9.98 -20.95 20.01
CA PRO A 198 9.65 -19.53 20.03
C PRO A 198 9.30 -19.05 18.61
N LEU A 199 8.14 -18.43 18.45
CA LEU A 199 7.64 -17.94 17.17
C LEU A 199 7.98 -16.46 16.98
N GLN A 200 8.70 -16.13 15.91
CA GLN A 200 8.97 -14.76 15.53
C GLN A 200 7.82 -14.22 14.67
N ILE A 201 7.09 -13.23 15.17
CA ILE A 201 5.93 -12.67 14.48
C ILE A 201 6.17 -11.20 14.13
N ALA A 202 6.23 -10.89 12.83
CA ALA A 202 6.39 -9.53 12.34
C ALA A 202 5.08 -8.75 12.42
N LEU A 203 5.14 -7.52 12.92
CA LEU A 203 4.05 -6.56 12.83
C LEU A 203 4.58 -5.15 12.56
N SER A 204 3.77 -4.31 11.91
CA SER A 204 4.05 -2.89 11.80
C SER A 204 3.78 -2.17 13.11
N ASP A 205 4.52 -1.10 13.39
CA ASP A 205 4.34 -0.17 14.52
C ASP A 205 2.85 0.13 14.85
N PRO A 206 2.32 -0.36 15.98
CA PRO A 206 0.91 -0.18 16.34
C PRO A 206 0.49 1.27 16.58
N GLU A 207 1.40 2.16 16.98
CA GLU A 207 1.09 3.57 17.22
C GLU A 207 0.93 4.37 15.92
N ARG A 208 1.47 3.84 14.80
CA ARG A 208 1.54 4.55 13.50
C ARG A 208 0.81 3.84 12.36
N SER A 209 0.49 2.56 12.51
CA SER A 209 -0.12 1.71 11.48
C SER A 209 -1.43 1.10 11.98
N PRO A 210 -2.56 1.31 11.29
CA PRO A 210 -3.83 0.68 11.70
C PRO A 210 -3.78 -0.85 11.56
N TYR A 211 -2.94 -1.39 10.66
CA TYR A 211 -2.66 -2.83 10.60
C TYR A 211 -1.85 -3.33 11.80
N GLY A 212 -0.96 -2.49 12.35
CA GLY A 212 -0.21 -2.78 13.57
C GLY A 212 -1.11 -2.80 14.81
N SER A 213 -1.98 -1.79 14.93
CA SER A 213 -2.99 -1.72 15.98
C SER A 213 -3.96 -2.90 15.90
N ALA A 214 -4.46 -3.24 14.71
CA ALA A 214 -5.32 -4.40 14.48
C ALA A 214 -4.62 -5.74 14.82
N ALA A 215 -3.35 -5.90 14.45
CA ALA A 215 -2.56 -7.08 14.80
C ALA A 215 -2.37 -7.23 16.32
N GLN A 216 -2.06 -6.13 17.00
CA GLN A 216 -1.92 -6.12 18.46
C GLN A 216 -3.25 -6.44 19.14
N ALA A 217 -4.35 -5.87 18.68
CA ALA A 217 -5.69 -6.16 19.20
C ALA A 217 -6.09 -7.64 18.98
N TRP A 218 -5.79 -8.20 17.80
CA TRP A 218 -6.03 -9.61 17.51
C TRP A 218 -5.23 -10.52 18.46
N LEU A 219 -3.94 -10.26 18.65
CA LEU A 219 -3.09 -11.00 19.59
C LEU A 219 -3.60 -10.93 21.04
N VAL A 220 -4.18 -9.79 21.46
CA VAL A 220 -4.81 -9.67 22.79
C VAL A 220 -6.10 -10.48 22.85
N ASN A 221 -6.99 -10.36 21.86
CA ASN A 221 -8.28 -11.05 21.82
C ASN A 221 -8.13 -12.58 21.76
N GLN A 222 -7.11 -13.08 21.07
CA GLN A 222 -6.78 -14.52 21.01
C GLN A 222 -5.89 -15.00 22.18
N ASN A 223 -5.68 -14.19 23.23
CA ASN A 223 -4.85 -14.50 24.41
C ASN A 223 -3.34 -14.74 24.15
N PHE A 224 -2.85 -14.46 22.95
CA PHE A 224 -1.44 -14.60 22.57
C PHE A 224 -0.52 -13.51 23.15
N ALA A 225 -1.06 -12.34 23.50
CA ALA A 225 -0.26 -11.18 23.94
C ALA A 225 0.58 -11.40 25.23
N SER A 226 0.27 -12.41 26.03
CA SER A 226 1.02 -12.78 27.24
C SER A 226 1.99 -13.96 27.04
N SER A 227 2.00 -14.59 25.86
CA SER A 227 2.86 -15.75 25.58
C SER A 227 4.33 -15.34 25.47
N THR A 228 5.17 -15.87 26.37
CA THR A 228 6.63 -15.66 26.34
C THR A 228 7.32 -16.35 25.17
N GLN A 229 6.62 -17.26 24.49
CA GLN A 229 7.08 -17.94 23.28
C GLN A 229 6.80 -17.12 22.01
N ILE A 230 5.96 -16.09 22.05
CA ILE A 230 5.74 -15.18 20.92
C ILE A 230 6.71 -14.00 20.99
N GLN A 231 7.63 -13.95 20.03
CA GLN A 231 8.62 -12.88 19.90
C GLN A 231 8.18 -11.89 18.81
N LEU A 232 7.47 -10.84 19.23
CA LEU A 232 7.03 -9.77 18.33
C LEU A 232 8.22 -9.00 17.75
N GLN A 233 8.30 -8.95 16.42
CA GLN A 233 9.33 -8.23 15.66
C GLN A 233 8.70 -6.94 15.07
N PRO A 234 8.97 -5.75 15.65
CA PRO A 234 8.39 -4.50 15.18
C PRO A 234 9.08 -3.97 13.92
N TYR A 235 8.29 -3.54 12.94
CA TYR A 235 8.75 -2.89 11.71
C TYR A 235 8.11 -1.51 11.55
N ALA A 236 8.80 -0.56 10.90
CA ALA A 236 8.32 0.83 10.83
C ALA A 236 7.03 1.01 9.99
N ASN A 237 6.73 0.04 9.11
CA ASN A 237 5.51 0.04 8.30
C ASN A 237 5.20 -1.36 7.72
N LEU A 238 4.03 -1.47 7.11
CA LEU A 238 3.51 -2.72 6.56
C LEU A 238 4.30 -3.26 5.34
N ILE A 239 5.03 -2.40 4.61
CA ILE A 239 5.89 -2.84 3.50
C ILE A 239 7.12 -3.57 4.06
N GLN A 240 7.74 -3.02 5.11
CA GLN A 240 8.85 -3.67 5.80
C GLN A 240 8.41 -4.96 6.50
N THR A 241 7.24 -4.96 7.13
CA THR A 241 6.62 -6.15 7.75
C THR A 241 6.49 -7.29 6.73
N PHE A 242 5.82 -7.02 5.60
CA PHE A 242 5.66 -8.00 4.52
C PHE A 242 7.01 -8.46 3.94
N ALA A 243 7.93 -7.53 3.68
CA ALA A 243 9.24 -7.86 3.11
C ALA A 243 10.07 -8.76 4.04
N ALA A 244 10.00 -8.55 5.36
CA ALA A 244 10.72 -9.37 6.33
C ALA A 244 10.18 -10.80 6.40
N THR A 245 8.85 -10.97 6.47
CA THR A 245 8.22 -12.30 6.44
C THR A 245 8.42 -13.00 5.09
N ASP A 246 8.36 -12.28 3.95
CA ASP A 246 8.64 -12.86 2.61
C ASP A 246 10.10 -13.33 2.44
N GLN A 247 11.01 -12.79 3.25
CA GLN A 247 12.43 -13.18 3.33
C GLN A 247 12.70 -14.22 4.44
N GLY A 248 11.69 -14.65 5.20
CA GLY A 248 11.85 -15.63 6.28
C GLY A 248 12.50 -15.08 7.57
N LEU A 249 12.67 -13.76 7.68
CA LEU A 249 13.19 -13.06 8.88
C LEU A 249 12.20 -13.07 10.06
N ALA A 250 10.98 -13.56 9.82
CA ALA A 250 9.99 -13.90 10.83
C ALA A 250 9.27 -15.17 10.35
N ASP A 251 8.71 -15.93 11.29
CA ASP A 251 7.92 -17.14 11.01
C ASP A 251 6.53 -16.79 10.47
N PHE A 252 5.96 -15.71 11.02
CA PHE A 252 4.69 -15.14 10.60
C PHE A 252 4.79 -13.63 10.43
N GLY A 253 3.83 -13.04 9.72
CA GLY A 253 3.66 -11.60 9.62
C GLY A 253 2.20 -11.20 9.55
N PHE A 254 1.82 -10.20 10.33
CA PHE A 254 0.52 -9.55 10.19
C PHE A 254 0.59 -8.49 9.09
N VAL A 255 -0.09 -8.75 7.98
CA VAL A 255 -0.03 -7.92 6.76
C VAL A 255 -1.42 -7.69 6.18
N SER A 256 -1.52 -6.86 5.13
CA SER A 256 -2.78 -6.70 4.40
C SER A 256 -2.96 -7.81 3.36
N LEU A 257 -4.20 -8.30 3.19
CA LEU A 257 -4.53 -9.20 2.07
C LEU A 257 -4.11 -8.59 0.72
N ALA A 258 -4.36 -7.29 0.53
CA ALA A 258 -4.03 -6.55 -0.70
C ALA A 258 -2.53 -6.52 -1.05
N GLN A 259 -1.62 -6.72 -0.08
CA GLN A 259 -0.19 -6.90 -0.34
C GLN A 259 0.19 -8.33 -0.70
N VAL A 260 -0.54 -9.31 -0.18
CA VAL A 260 -0.31 -10.75 -0.38
C VAL A 260 -0.81 -11.20 -1.74
N LEU A 261 -1.93 -10.67 -2.22
CA LEU A 261 -2.54 -11.06 -3.50
C LEU A 261 -1.68 -10.68 -4.73
N SER A 262 -1.56 -11.62 -5.67
CA SER A 262 -0.75 -11.50 -6.89
C SER A 262 -1.32 -10.51 -7.90
N LYS A 263 -2.64 -10.55 -8.08
CA LYS A 263 -3.46 -9.67 -8.90
C LYS A 263 -4.84 -9.58 -8.26
N ALA A 264 -5.60 -8.53 -8.60
CA ALA A 264 -7.03 -8.53 -8.31
C ALA A 264 -7.70 -9.76 -8.96
N ARG A 265 -8.68 -10.37 -8.26
CA ARG A 265 -9.43 -11.60 -8.63
C ARG A 265 -8.70 -12.94 -8.53
N ASP A 266 -7.38 -12.95 -8.40
CA ASP A 266 -6.59 -14.19 -8.52
C ASP A 266 -6.65 -15.05 -7.23
N ASN A 267 -6.83 -14.43 -6.05
CA ASN A 267 -6.69 -15.03 -4.72
C ASN A 267 -5.35 -15.75 -4.44
N THR A 268 -4.48 -15.90 -5.45
CA THR A 268 -3.13 -16.47 -5.31
C THR A 268 -2.16 -15.48 -4.68
N VAL A 269 -1.20 -16.03 -3.95
CA VAL A 269 -0.12 -15.26 -3.32
C VAL A 269 0.86 -14.74 -4.37
N ARG A 270 1.38 -13.53 -4.16
CA ARG A 270 2.52 -12.98 -4.92
C ARG A 270 3.70 -13.95 -4.85
N LYS A 271 4.13 -14.43 -6.01
CA LYS A 271 5.18 -15.45 -6.15
C LYS A 271 4.79 -16.79 -5.50
N ALA A 272 3.55 -17.25 -5.65
CA ALA A 272 3.07 -18.53 -5.12
C ALA A 272 4.09 -19.67 -5.37
N THR A 273 4.74 -20.08 -4.29
CA THR A 273 5.52 -21.31 -4.13
C THR A 273 4.82 -22.14 -3.08
N GLU A 274 5.03 -23.46 -3.03
CA GLU A 274 4.33 -24.38 -2.10
C GLU A 274 4.42 -23.95 -0.62
N THR A 275 5.46 -23.18 -0.26
CA THR A 275 5.71 -22.68 1.10
C THR A 275 5.05 -21.33 1.44
N ARG A 276 4.43 -20.62 0.49
CA ARG A 276 3.83 -19.30 0.69
C ARG A 276 2.32 -19.40 0.92
N SER A 277 1.87 -19.02 2.11
CA SER A 277 0.45 -19.11 2.47
C SER A 277 -0.01 -17.91 3.31
N TYR A 278 -1.33 -17.71 3.39
CA TYR A 278 -1.95 -16.75 4.31
C TYR A 278 -3.24 -17.32 4.90
N ALA A 279 -3.61 -16.84 6.09
CA ALA A 279 -4.91 -17.07 6.71
C ALA A 279 -5.63 -15.73 6.89
N LEU A 280 -6.92 -15.69 6.55
CA LEU A 280 -7.78 -14.56 6.87
C LEU A 280 -8.08 -14.53 8.36
N LEU A 281 -7.96 -13.36 8.97
CA LEU A 281 -8.37 -13.16 10.36
C LEU A 281 -9.82 -12.67 10.40
N SER A 282 -10.60 -13.18 11.35
CA SER A 282 -12.00 -12.78 11.52
C SER A 282 -12.09 -11.27 11.80
N LYS A 283 -12.96 -10.59 11.05
CA LYS A 283 -13.18 -9.13 11.14
C LYS A 283 -13.79 -8.70 12.47
N ALA A 284 -14.29 -9.65 13.26
CA ALA A 284 -14.78 -9.41 14.62
C ALA A 284 -13.65 -9.35 15.66
N ASP A 285 -12.46 -9.88 15.34
CA ASP A 285 -11.38 -10.07 16.30
C ASP A 285 -10.38 -8.91 16.37
N TYR A 286 -10.57 -7.86 15.56
CA TYR A 286 -9.72 -6.67 15.54
C TYR A 286 -10.51 -5.40 15.13
N PRO A 287 -10.08 -4.19 15.57
CA PRO A 287 -10.71 -2.93 15.16
C PRO A 287 -10.71 -2.72 13.64
N PRO A 288 -11.77 -2.17 13.04
CA PRO A 288 -11.84 -1.93 11.60
C PRO A 288 -10.66 -1.08 11.09
N ILE A 289 -9.93 -1.61 10.12
CA ILE A 289 -8.80 -0.93 9.48
C ILE A 289 -9.37 0.04 8.44
N LEU A 290 -9.56 1.31 8.78
CA LEU A 290 -10.23 2.29 7.91
C LEU A 290 -9.26 2.97 6.95
N HIS A 291 -9.59 2.93 5.66
CA HIS A 291 -8.84 3.62 4.60
C HIS A 291 -9.62 4.84 4.11
N GLU A 292 -8.99 6.02 4.15
CA GLU A 292 -9.65 7.31 3.90
C GLU A 292 -9.16 8.03 2.64
N GLY A 293 -10.08 8.74 2.01
CA GLY A 293 -9.82 9.69 0.94
C GLY A 293 -10.18 11.10 1.38
N MET A 294 -9.63 12.08 0.67
CA MET A 294 -9.93 13.50 0.86
C MET A 294 -9.84 14.21 -0.49
N VAL A 295 -10.85 15.02 -0.81
CA VAL A 295 -10.78 15.96 -1.93
C VAL A 295 -10.00 17.18 -1.46
N LEU A 296 -8.82 17.40 -2.03
CA LEU A 296 -7.97 18.56 -1.73
C LEU A 296 -8.36 19.78 -2.57
N LYS A 297 -8.85 19.53 -3.79
CA LYS A 297 -9.36 20.57 -4.70
C LYS A 297 -10.68 20.15 -5.34
N GLN A 298 -11.71 20.95 -5.10
CA GLN A 298 -13.06 20.67 -5.55
C GLN A 298 -13.23 20.95 -7.04
N SER A 299 -13.75 19.97 -7.79
CA SER A 299 -14.11 20.07 -9.21
C SER A 299 -15.19 19.05 -9.55
N ALA A 300 -15.82 19.16 -10.73
CA ALA A 300 -16.74 18.13 -11.23
C ALA A 300 -16.00 16.78 -11.40
N ALA A 301 -14.80 16.80 -11.97
CA ALA A 301 -13.97 15.60 -12.15
C ALA A 301 -13.63 14.92 -10.81
N SER A 302 -13.25 15.68 -9.77
CA SER A 302 -12.93 15.08 -8.47
C SER A 302 -14.17 14.52 -7.77
N GLN A 303 -15.38 15.08 -7.99
CA GLN A 303 -16.64 14.46 -7.56
C GLN A 303 -16.91 13.16 -8.32
N GLN A 304 -16.78 13.16 -9.65
CA GLN A 304 -17.02 11.97 -10.48
C GLN A 304 -16.08 10.81 -10.07
N PHE A 305 -14.80 11.08 -9.82
CA PHE A 305 -13.87 10.05 -9.35
C PHE A 305 -14.21 9.53 -7.95
N VAL A 306 -14.56 10.40 -6.99
CA VAL A 306 -14.97 9.95 -5.65
C VAL A 306 -16.26 9.12 -5.70
N SER A 307 -17.27 9.59 -6.44
CA SER A 307 -18.52 8.84 -6.67
C SER A 307 -18.27 7.49 -7.34
N TYR A 308 -17.33 7.41 -8.29
CA TYR A 308 -16.92 6.14 -8.90
C TYR A 308 -16.25 5.20 -7.89
N VAL A 309 -15.30 5.69 -7.09
CA VAL A 309 -14.62 4.89 -6.04
C VAL A 309 -15.63 4.31 -5.04
N LEU A 310 -16.65 5.09 -4.68
CA LEU A 310 -17.72 4.68 -3.76
C LEU A 310 -18.87 3.90 -4.42
N SER A 311 -18.92 3.83 -5.76
CA SER A 311 -19.94 3.08 -6.50
C SER A 311 -19.79 1.57 -6.33
N SER A 312 -20.86 0.80 -6.60
CA SER A 312 -20.81 -0.67 -6.61
C SER A 312 -19.67 -1.23 -7.47
N LYS A 313 -19.33 -0.56 -8.57
CA LYS A 313 -18.25 -0.97 -9.47
C LYS A 313 -16.86 -0.72 -8.87
N GLY A 314 -16.62 0.47 -8.31
CA GLY A 314 -15.36 0.79 -7.63
C GLY A 314 -15.13 -0.07 -6.38
N GLN A 315 -16.18 -0.27 -5.59
CA GLN A 315 -16.18 -1.12 -4.40
C GLN A 315 -15.98 -2.61 -4.72
N LEU A 316 -16.51 -3.10 -5.85
CA LEU A 316 -16.21 -4.45 -6.35
C LEU A 316 -14.73 -4.60 -6.71
N LEU A 317 -14.14 -3.66 -7.45
CA LEU A 317 -12.71 -3.70 -7.81
C LEU A 317 -11.79 -3.64 -6.57
N LEU A 318 -12.16 -2.84 -5.56
CA LEU A 318 -11.48 -2.84 -4.26
C LEU A 318 -11.59 -4.19 -3.55
N THR A 319 -12.78 -4.82 -3.57
CA THR A 319 -13.00 -6.15 -2.99
C THR A 319 -12.15 -7.22 -3.69
N GLU A 320 -12.13 -7.21 -5.01
CA GLU A 320 -11.29 -8.10 -5.84
C GLU A 320 -9.79 -7.91 -5.61
N ALA A 321 -9.36 -6.72 -5.18
CA ALA A 321 -7.98 -6.40 -4.81
C ALA A 321 -7.65 -6.64 -3.33
N GLY A 322 -8.54 -7.30 -2.58
CA GLY A 322 -8.31 -7.72 -1.19
C GLY A 322 -8.75 -6.74 -0.10
N TYR A 323 -9.49 -5.68 -0.45
CA TYR A 323 -10.13 -4.80 0.54
C TYR A 323 -11.53 -5.30 0.91
N LEU A 324 -12.14 -4.68 1.92
CA LEU A 324 -13.57 -4.76 2.17
C LEU A 324 -14.26 -3.50 1.68
N PRO A 325 -15.48 -3.63 1.14
CA PRO A 325 -16.27 -2.48 0.73
C PRO A 325 -16.74 -1.65 1.93
N VAL A 326 -17.05 -0.39 1.66
CA VAL A 326 -17.79 0.52 2.54
C VAL A 326 -19.27 0.35 2.23
N CYS A 327 -19.94 -0.48 3.04
CA CYS A 327 -21.34 -0.80 2.88
C CYS A 327 -22.20 0.33 3.45
N GLY A 328 -22.58 1.29 2.59
CA GLY A 328 -23.61 2.27 2.89
C GLY A 328 -25.01 1.65 2.94
N ASP A 329 -25.97 2.40 3.50
CA ASP A 329 -27.33 1.96 3.80
C ASP A 329 -28.03 1.29 2.58
N ASN A 330 -28.27 -0.03 2.71
CA ASN A 330 -29.03 -0.97 1.85
C ASN A 330 -28.91 -0.93 0.31
N SER A 331 -28.10 -0.05 -0.26
CA SER A 331 -28.03 0.26 -1.70
C SER A 331 -26.89 -0.48 -2.42
N LEU A 332 -25.80 -0.79 -1.72
CA LEU A 332 -24.67 -1.55 -2.24
C LEU A 332 -24.85 -3.06 -2.01
N LYS A 333 -25.58 -3.72 -2.92
CA LYS A 333 -25.68 -5.19 -2.98
C LYS A 333 -24.38 -5.83 -3.48
N LEU A 334 -23.35 -5.80 -2.65
CA LEU A 334 -22.07 -6.48 -2.89
C LEU A 334 -22.00 -7.76 -2.07
N PRO A 335 -21.41 -8.86 -2.59
CA PRO A 335 -21.27 -10.12 -1.83
C PRO A 335 -20.48 -10.00 -0.51
N ALA A 336 -19.66 -8.95 -0.35
CA ALA A 336 -18.92 -8.65 0.87
C ALA A 336 -19.62 -7.62 1.80
N CYS A 337 -20.88 -7.25 1.47
CA CYS A 337 -21.77 -6.41 2.29
C CYS A 337 -22.99 -7.18 2.83
N SER A 338 -23.09 -8.47 2.54
CA SER A 338 -24.11 -9.42 3.02
C SER A 338 -23.49 -10.43 4.00
#